data_AF-A0A7S1XB48-F1
#
_entry.id   AF-A0A7S1XB48-F1
#
_cell.length_a   1.000
_cell.length_b   1.000
_cell.length_c   1.000
_cell.angle_alpha   90.00
_cell.angle_beta   90.00
_cell.angle_gamma   90.00
#
_symmetry.space_group_name_H-M   'P 1'
#
loop_
_entity.id
_entity.type
_entity.pdbx_description
1 polymer ?
#
loop_
_entity_poly.entity_id
_entity_poly.type
_entity_poly.pdbx_seq_one_letter_code
_entity_poly.pdbx_strand_id
1 'polypeptide(L)'
;AEASSSGTAVPYLRTWNAVDDLPELREHYTPPPHFIDGFSRLDEGARPPFEWLFIGPSGAKTVLHEDIWGTDAWLAQLQGRKHFQLYHPAHRRYLETDGVLVDPSNPDLDAYPDFRKATAVETILMPGEVIYIP
;
A
#
# COMPACT_ATOMS: atom_id res chain seq x y z
N ALA A 1 -7.60 -5.61 -25.35
CA ALA A 1 -8.93 -5.04 -25.62
C ALA A 1 -9.45 -4.51 -24.30
N GLU A 2 -9.42 -3.19 -24.12
CA GLU A 2 -9.83 -2.54 -22.88
C GLU A 2 -11.35 -2.49 -22.81
N ALA A 3 -11.92 -3.13 -21.79
CA ALA A 3 -13.32 -2.97 -21.46
C ALA A 3 -13.53 -1.59 -20.84
N SER A 4 -14.37 -0.80 -21.50
CA SER A 4 -14.89 0.49 -21.07
C SER A 4 -15.49 0.43 -19.66
N SER A 5 -14.98 1.26 -18.74
CA SER A 5 -15.78 1.81 -17.65
C SER A 5 -15.73 3.34 -17.74
N SER A 6 -16.90 3.95 -17.91
CA SER A 6 -17.10 5.39 -18.06
C SER A 6 -17.02 6.12 -16.70
N GLY A 7 -15.88 6.02 -16.03
CA GLY A 7 -15.58 6.76 -14.81
C GLY A 7 -14.40 7.69 -15.04
N THR A 8 -14.53 8.96 -14.65
CA THR A 8 -13.41 9.90 -14.64
C THR A 8 -12.27 9.30 -13.81
N ALA A 9 -11.07 9.17 -14.39
CA ALA A 9 -9.92 8.64 -13.67
C ALA A 9 -9.71 9.43 -12.37
N VAL A 10 -9.69 8.75 -11.24
CA VAL A 10 -9.49 9.38 -9.94
C VAL A 10 -8.00 9.71 -9.83
N PRO A 11 -7.61 11.00 -9.74
CA PRO A 11 -6.20 11.36 -9.65
C PRO A 11 -5.62 10.83 -8.33
N TYR A 12 -4.45 10.19 -8.39
CA TYR A 12 -3.81 9.66 -7.21
C TYR A 12 -2.30 9.90 -7.28
N LEU A 13 -1.81 10.87 -6.51
CA LEU A 13 -0.39 11.08 -6.31
C LEU A 13 0.11 10.03 -5.32
N ARG A 14 0.80 9.04 -5.85
CA ARG A 14 1.37 7.93 -5.09
C ARG A 14 2.88 7.90 -5.32
N THR A 15 3.60 7.29 -4.38
CA THR A 15 5.06 7.08 -4.46
C THR A 15 5.87 8.38 -4.70
N TRP A 16 5.33 9.53 -4.27
CA TRP A 16 6.09 10.78 -4.33
C TRP A 16 7.07 10.80 -3.17
N ASN A 17 8.36 10.78 -3.47
CA ASN A 17 9.42 10.94 -2.47
C ASN A 17 9.52 12.42 -2.07
N ALA A 18 8.57 12.88 -1.25
CA ALA A 18 8.37 14.30 -0.99
C ALA A 18 9.59 14.98 -0.34
N VAL A 19 10.44 14.21 0.34
CA VAL A 19 11.65 14.71 1.01
C VAL A 19 12.80 15.05 0.06
N ASP A 20 12.76 14.60 -1.20
CA ASP A 20 13.70 15.06 -2.22
C ASP A 20 13.41 16.52 -2.61
N ASP A 21 12.13 16.91 -2.61
CA ASP A 21 11.67 18.24 -2.98
C ASP A 21 11.50 19.17 -1.76
N LEU A 22 11.11 18.61 -0.60
CA LEU A 22 10.73 19.29 0.63
C LEU A 22 11.36 18.59 1.85
N PRO A 23 12.69 18.67 2.03
CA PRO A 23 13.41 17.95 3.09
C PRO A 23 12.96 18.34 4.51
N GLU A 24 12.43 19.55 4.70
CA GLU A 24 11.89 20.05 5.97
C GLU A 24 10.71 19.22 6.51
N LEU A 25 10.02 18.45 5.65
CA LEU A 25 8.91 17.58 6.07
C LEU A 25 9.33 16.54 7.12
N ARG A 26 10.61 16.14 7.14
CA ARG A 26 11.15 15.21 8.15
C ARG A 26 11.09 15.77 9.57
N GLU A 27 11.12 17.09 9.73
CA GLU A 27 11.05 17.71 11.05
C GLU A 27 9.67 17.54 11.70
N HIS A 28 8.65 17.24 10.90
CA HIS A 28 7.26 17.11 11.35
C HIS A 28 6.85 15.67 11.67
N TYR A 29 7.71 14.69 11.43
CA TYR A 29 7.42 13.28 11.66
C TYR A 29 8.59 12.57 12.32
N THR A 30 8.29 11.85 13.40
CA THR A 30 9.23 10.92 14.03
C THR A 30 8.57 9.56 14.07
N PRO A 31 9.13 8.54 13.39
CA PRO A 31 8.60 7.17 13.48
C PRO A 31 8.49 6.72 14.93
N PRO A 32 7.39 6.08 15.36
CA PRO A 32 7.29 5.56 16.71
C PRO A 32 8.39 4.53 16.98
N PRO A 33 8.89 4.39 18.23
CA PRO A 33 10.06 3.55 18.54
C PRO A 33 9.96 2.07 18.15
N HIS A 34 8.74 1.58 17.91
CA HIS A 34 8.48 0.20 17.50
C HIS A 34 8.67 -0.04 15.99
N PHE A 35 8.71 1.02 15.18
CA PHE A 35 8.92 0.97 13.73
C PHE A 35 10.40 1.18 13.42
N ILE A 36 11.16 0.10 13.50
CA ILE A 36 12.61 0.13 13.28
C ILE A 36 12.89 -0.01 11.78
N ASP A 37 13.49 1.01 11.18
CA ASP A 37 13.93 0.94 9.79
C ASP A 37 15.15 0.02 9.66
N GLY A 38 14.96 -1.12 9.01
CA GLY A 38 16.04 -2.07 8.72
C GLY A 38 17.16 -1.46 7.87
N PHE A 39 16.83 -0.51 6.98
CA PHE A 39 17.79 0.18 6.11
C PHE A 39 18.68 1.16 6.88
N SER A 40 18.31 1.55 8.11
CA SER A 40 19.18 2.35 8.98
C SER A 40 20.54 1.69 9.27
N ARG A 41 20.64 0.36 9.09
CA ARG A 41 21.87 -0.42 9.22
C ARG A 41 22.81 -0.31 8.01
N LEU A 42 22.33 0.22 6.89
CA LEU A 42 23.13 0.48 5.70
C LEU A 42 23.80 1.86 5.80
N ASP A 43 24.92 2.01 5.09
CA ASP A 43 25.54 3.29 4.84
C ASP A 43 24.53 4.25 4.19
N GLU A 44 24.59 5.53 4.52
CA GLU A 44 23.61 6.54 4.10
C GLU A 44 23.39 6.56 2.58
N GLY A 45 24.46 6.48 1.79
CA GLY A 45 24.40 6.44 0.33
C GLY A 45 23.84 5.14 -0.28
N ALA A 46 23.64 4.10 0.53
CA ALA A 46 23.08 2.82 0.12
C ALA A 46 21.62 2.62 0.58
N ARG A 47 21.06 3.56 1.34
CA ARG A 47 19.66 3.49 1.80
C ARG A 47 18.72 3.79 0.64
N PRO A 48 17.70 2.95 0.40
CA PRO A 48 16.73 3.23 -0.64
C PRO A 48 15.86 4.46 -0.25
N PRO A 49 15.41 5.25 -1.23
CA PRO A 49 14.59 6.44 -1.00
C PRO A 49 13.11 6.07 -0.77
N PHE A 50 12.83 5.18 0.18
CA PHE A 50 11.48 4.66 0.47
C PHE A 50 10.75 5.53 1.50
N GLU A 51 10.61 6.81 1.19
CA GLU A 51 9.87 7.78 2.01
C GLU A 51 8.77 8.44 1.16
N TRP A 52 7.62 7.76 1.06
CA TRP A 52 6.58 8.16 0.12
C TRP A 52 5.39 8.87 0.77
N LEU A 53 4.91 9.90 0.08
CA LEU A 53 3.63 10.54 0.36
C LEU A 53 2.55 10.06 -0.62
N PHE A 54 1.36 9.79 -0.09
CA PHE A 54 0.19 9.34 -0.84
C PHE A 54 -0.96 10.33 -0.66
N ILE A 55 -1.33 11.03 -1.73
CA ILE A 55 -2.38 12.06 -1.74
C ILE A 55 -3.37 11.75 -2.87
N GLY A 56 -4.64 11.62 -2.50
CA GLY A 56 -5.72 11.42 -3.46
C GLY A 56 -7.08 11.78 -2.85
N PRO A 57 -8.10 12.03 -3.68
CA PRO A 57 -9.45 12.24 -3.21
C PRO A 57 -10.07 10.90 -2.78
N SER A 58 -11.28 10.96 -2.20
CA SER A 58 -12.07 9.76 -1.92
C SER A 58 -12.24 8.90 -3.17
N GLY A 59 -12.04 7.59 -3.03
CA GLY A 59 -12.07 6.63 -4.14
C GLY A 59 -10.72 6.37 -4.80
N ALA A 60 -9.66 7.11 -4.44
CA ALA A 60 -8.29 6.75 -4.81
C ALA A 60 -7.96 5.36 -4.24
N LYS A 61 -7.32 4.52 -5.07
CA LYS A 61 -7.12 3.11 -4.78
C LYS A 61 -5.72 2.66 -5.17
N THR A 62 -5.10 1.88 -4.28
CA THR A 62 -3.95 1.03 -4.61
C THR A 62 -4.48 -0.38 -4.84
N VAL A 63 -4.08 -1.02 -5.95
CA VAL A 63 -4.44 -2.41 -6.24
C VAL A 63 -3.74 -3.35 -5.25
N LEU A 64 -4.24 -4.59 -5.13
CA LEU A 64 -3.56 -5.61 -4.32
C LEU A 64 -2.15 -5.83 -4.90
N HIS A 65 -1.15 -5.80 -4.04
CA HIS A 65 0.25 -5.95 -4.39
C HIS A 65 1.05 -6.40 -3.16
N GLU A 66 2.30 -6.76 -3.40
CA GLU A 66 3.33 -6.84 -2.38
C GLU A 66 4.27 -5.65 -2.54
N ASP A 67 4.82 -5.18 -1.43
CA ASP A 67 5.78 -4.09 -1.45
C ASP A 67 7.08 -4.47 -2.16
N ILE A 68 7.74 -3.45 -2.70
CA ILE A 68 8.95 -3.63 -3.50
C ILE A 68 10.02 -4.33 -2.65
N TRP A 69 10.66 -5.33 -3.24
CA TRP A 69 11.68 -6.17 -2.60
C TRP A 69 11.19 -6.98 -1.38
N GLY A 70 9.87 -7.12 -1.19
CA GLY A 70 9.32 -7.83 -0.03
C GLY A 70 9.71 -7.15 1.28
N THR A 71 9.75 -5.82 1.26
CA THR A 71 10.06 -5.00 2.43
C THR A 71 8.82 -4.81 3.30
N ASP A 72 9.03 -4.71 4.60
CA ASP A 72 8.01 -4.20 5.50
C ASP A 72 7.69 -2.74 5.16
N ALA A 73 6.45 -2.33 5.36
CA ALA A 73 6.01 -0.95 5.25
C ALA A 73 5.30 -0.49 6.52
N TRP A 74 5.37 0.81 6.80
CA TRP A 74 4.42 1.45 7.71
C TRP A 74 3.85 2.70 7.08
N LEU A 75 2.56 2.94 7.31
CA LEU A 75 1.87 4.10 6.78
C LEU A 75 1.18 4.84 7.91
N ALA A 76 1.55 6.11 8.08
CA ALA A 76 0.87 7.03 8.97
C ALA A 76 -0.23 7.78 8.21
N GLN A 77 -1.46 7.77 8.72
CA GLN A 77 -2.57 8.48 8.10
C GLN A 77 -2.63 9.92 8.62
N LEU A 78 -2.35 10.88 7.74
CA LEU A 78 -2.38 12.30 8.11
C LEU A 78 -3.79 12.90 8.05
N GLN A 79 -4.55 12.62 6.98
CA GLN A 79 -5.88 13.19 6.77
C GLN A 79 -6.81 12.23 6.04
N GLY A 80 -8.10 12.21 6.40
CA GLY A 80 -9.08 11.30 5.83
C GLY A 80 -8.92 9.87 6.36
N ARG A 81 -9.58 8.91 5.70
CA ARG A 81 -9.59 7.50 6.12
C ARG A 81 -9.26 6.58 4.96
N LYS A 82 -8.53 5.50 5.21
CA LYS A 82 -8.20 4.47 4.21
C LYS A 82 -8.71 3.11 4.67
N HIS A 83 -9.40 2.40 3.79
CA HIS A 83 -9.75 1.00 4.01
C HIS A 83 -8.59 0.12 3.53
N PHE A 84 -8.08 -0.74 4.42
CA PHE A 84 -7.04 -1.71 4.11
C PHE A 84 -7.63 -3.12 4.14
N GLN A 85 -7.27 -3.92 3.12
CA GLN A 85 -7.49 -5.36 3.09
C GLN A 85 -6.14 -6.04 2.98
N LEU A 86 -5.73 -6.74 4.04
CA LEU A 86 -4.45 -7.41 4.14
C LEU A 86 -4.65 -8.92 4.02
N TYR A 87 -3.80 -9.58 3.24
CA TYR A 87 -3.86 -11.03 3.07
C TYR A 87 -2.55 -11.66 3.52
N HIS A 88 -2.65 -12.74 4.28
CA HIS A 88 -1.47 -13.50 4.68
C HIS A 88 -0.76 -14.09 3.43
N PRO A 89 0.58 -14.11 3.34
CA PRO A 89 1.29 -14.63 2.16
C PRO A 89 0.90 -16.07 1.77
N ALA A 90 0.50 -16.90 2.75
CA ALA A 90 -0.02 -18.26 2.49
C ALA A 90 -1.30 -18.29 1.65
N HIS A 91 -2.01 -17.16 1.51
CA HIS A 91 -3.20 -17.03 0.67
C HIS A 91 -2.88 -16.62 -0.78
N ARG A 92 -1.62 -16.34 -1.14
CA ARG A 92 -1.23 -15.88 -2.49
C ARG A 92 -1.83 -16.74 -3.61
N ARG A 93 -1.76 -18.07 -3.46
CA ARG A 93 -2.29 -19.04 -4.44
C ARG A 93 -3.80 -18.93 -4.73
N TYR A 94 -4.55 -18.23 -3.87
CA TYR A 94 -5.99 -17.97 -4.05
C TYR A 94 -6.26 -16.58 -4.64
N LEU A 95 -5.24 -15.72 -4.68
CA LEU A 95 -5.31 -14.31 -5.04
C LEU A 95 -4.64 -14.03 -6.39
N GLU A 96 -3.89 -14.98 -6.93
CA GLU A 96 -3.08 -14.83 -8.14
C GLU A 96 -3.40 -15.90 -9.18
N THR A 97 -3.55 -15.46 -10.43
CA THR A 97 -3.67 -16.29 -11.63
C THR A 97 -2.73 -15.74 -12.68
N ASP A 98 -1.86 -16.58 -13.25
CA ASP A 98 -0.87 -16.21 -14.29
C ASP A 98 -0.01 -14.98 -13.94
N GLY A 99 0.35 -14.84 -12.65
CA GLY A 99 1.16 -13.73 -12.14
C GLY A 99 0.41 -12.41 -11.98
N VAL A 100 -0.92 -12.42 -12.13
CA VAL A 100 -1.79 -11.26 -11.92
C VAL A 100 -2.57 -11.45 -10.63
N LEU A 101 -2.53 -10.44 -9.76
CA LEU A 101 -3.32 -10.40 -8.53
C LEU A 101 -4.76 -9.94 -8.80
N VAL A 102 -5.70 -10.58 -8.12
CA VAL A 102 -7.13 -10.24 -8.15
C VAL A 102 -7.39 -8.85 -7.58
N ASP A 103 -8.40 -8.17 -8.11
CA ASP A 103 -9.00 -7.01 -7.44
C ASP A 103 -10.00 -7.47 -6.37
N PRO A 104 -9.70 -7.36 -5.06
CA PRO A 104 -10.58 -7.88 -4.03
C PRO A 104 -11.91 -7.13 -3.90
N SER A 105 -11.99 -5.90 -4.41
CA SER A 105 -13.24 -5.11 -4.39
C SER A 105 -14.20 -5.50 -5.51
N ASN A 106 -13.71 -6.19 -6.54
CA ASN A 106 -14.51 -6.68 -7.66
C ASN A 106 -13.85 -7.93 -8.28
N PRO A 107 -13.81 -9.08 -7.57
CA PRO A 107 -13.09 -10.27 -8.02
C PRO A 107 -13.82 -10.97 -9.17
N ASP A 108 -13.10 -11.27 -10.24
CA ASP A 108 -13.57 -12.17 -11.30
C ASP A 108 -13.47 -13.62 -10.81
N LEU A 109 -14.59 -14.21 -10.40
CA LEU A 109 -14.61 -15.56 -9.83
C LEU A 109 -14.43 -16.67 -10.87
N ASP A 110 -14.55 -16.37 -12.17
CA ASP A 110 -14.23 -17.35 -13.20
C ASP A 110 -12.72 -17.44 -13.40
N ALA A 111 -12.02 -16.29 -13.34
CA ALA A 111 -10.55 -16.23 -13.37
C ALA A 111 -9.89 -16.61 -12.03
N TYR A 112 -10.55 -16.38 -10.90
CA TYR A 112 -10.06 -16.63 -9.55
C TYR A 112 -11.07 -17.49 -8.74
N PRO A 113 -11.31 -18.75 -9.13
CA PRO A 113 -12.36 -19.60 -8.53
C PRO A 113 -12.15 -19.85 -7.03
N ASP A 114 -10.89 -19.84 -6.59
CA ASP A 114 -10.51 -20.10 -5.22
C ASP A 114 -10.41 -18.83 -4.35
N PHE A 115 -10.70 -17.64 -4.89
CA PHE A 115 -10.62 -16.37 -4.16
C PHE A 115 -11.31 -16.40 -2.79
N ARG A 116 -12.47 -17.06 -2.71
CA ARG A 116 -13.27 -17.18 -1.48
C ARG A 116 -12.59 -17.97 -0.36
N LYS A 117 -11.49 -18.69 -0.64
CA LYS A 117 -10.67 -19.38 0.36
C LYS A 117 -9.68 -18.42 1.05
N ALA A 118 -9.38 -17.27 0.44
CA ALA A 118 -8.56 -16.25 1.06
C ALA A 118 -9.36 -15.51 2.14
N THR A 119 -8.77 -15.38 3.34
CA THR A 119 -9.31 -14.52 4.40
C THR A 119 -8.50 -13.24 4.47
N ALA A 120 -9.20 -12.10 4.45
CA ALA A 120 -8.61 -10.79 4.65
C ALA A 120 -8.63 -10.41 6.14
N VAL A 121 -7.59 -9.73 6.58
CA VAL A 121 -7.64 -8.87 7.77
C VAL A 121 -7.97 -7.47 7.28
N GLU A 122 -9.07 -6.90 7.78
CA GLU A 122 -9.56 -5.60 7.33
C GLU A 122 -9.46 -4.57 8.45
N THR A 123 -9.14 -3.34 8.08
CA THR A 123 -9.18 -2.20 9.00
C THR A 123 -9.45 -0.90 8.26
N ILE A 124 -9.94 0.10 8.99
CA ILE A 124 -10.03 1.48 8.53
C ILE A 124 -8.97 2.28 9.28
N LEU A 125 -7.96 2.74 8.56
CA LEU A 125 -6.91 3.58 9.10
C LEU A 125 -7.41 5.04 9.20
N MET A 126 -7.46 5.55 10.42
CA MET A 126 -7.96 6.88 10.80
C MET A 126 -6.82 7.89 10.95
N PRO A 127 -7.07 9.21 10.86
CA PRO A 127 -6.04 10.22 11.09
C PRO A 127 -5.34 10.05 12.44
N GLY A 128 -4.01 10.10 12.43
CA GLY A 128 -3.16 9.88 13.60
C GLY A 128 -2.80 8.42 13.89
N GLU A 129 -3.41 7.47 13.17
CA GLU A 129 -3.03 6.06 13.28
C GLU A 129 -1.90 5.70 12.33
N VAL A 130 -1.14 4.66 12.70
CA VAL A 130 -0.09 4.07 11.90
C VAL A 130 -0.39 2.58 11.74
N ILE A 131 -0.35 2.10 10.50
CA ILE A 131 -0.41 0.66 10.19
C ILE A 131 0.99 0.14 9.90
N TYR A 132 1.32 -1.04 10.43
CA TYR A 132 2.47 -1.83 10.04
C TYR A 132 2.03 -2.95 9.10
N ILE A 133 2.75 -3.13 8.00
CA ILE A 133 2.53 -4.16 7.00
C ILE A 133 3.84 -4.95 6.89
N PRO A 134 3.89 -6.18 7.41
CA PRO A 134 5.08 -7.04 7.35
C PRO A 134 5.21 -7.76 6.00
#